data_AF-A0A924X7P6-F1
#
_entry.id   AF-A0A924X7P6-F1
#
_cell.length_a   1.000
_cell.length_b   1.000
_cell.length_c   1.000
_cell.angle_alpha   90.00
_cell.angle_beta   90.00
_cell.angle_gamma   90.00
#
_symmetry.space_group_name_H-M   'P 1'
#
loop_
_entity.id
_entity.type
_entity.pdbx_description
1 polymer ?
#
loop_
_entity_poly.entity_id
_entity_poly.type
_entity_poly.pdbx_seq_one_letter_code
_entity_poly.pdbx_strand_id
1 'polypeptide(L)'
;MTRPTMVFALGVVSATVLGACTDPSRPVAATTAANPVAARRTSCKSAPPDREIPLPIAPRSQRVDLVTPTFSNPTSITNPLFPISSLSQVILVGFVDGVPFRTETTLLPGTRGIDLGYGVVQTLTSEYVAYLGRRIEEVALDWYGQADDGSVWYFGEDVFNYEDGRVADTDGTWLACRDGPVAMIMPAIPRVRDVYRPENLFPLVFEEVAVTAVGQTVAGPLGPVAGAIFVQELHMDGGFEGKIFAPGYGEFSTGAGDNVEALALAVPIDALPGPTPTELRTLLAGARSVFRAARTGDWSAASTTVAAMNLAWVRYQTGPIPRLLKPLMAEALGDLTQAVARRARAETRQATFDVSRNGLDFLLQHRSRIDVDFAKLDLWARQTVIDAEARNAAGVASDLTIIKWILHRLVDTGDSRAREDVQHVQRLYVLIKAAGERGDFSAIKDGAHNLQEALRERVQLEE
;
A
#
# COMPACT_ATOMS: atom_id res chain seq x y z
N MET A 1 -22.29 -22.94 -16.88
CA MET A 1 -21.73 -22.42 -15.62
C MET A 1 -20.27 -22.10 -15.89
N THR A 2 -20.08 -20.91 -16.42
CA THR A 2 -18.82 -20.32 -16.87
C THR A 2 -18.09 -19.76 -15.65
N ARG A 3 -16.81 -20.11 -15.51
CA ARG A 3 -15.90 -19.58 -14.48
C ARG A 3 -15.67 -18.08 -14.73
N PRO A 4 -15.62 -17.23 -13.69
CA PRO A 4 -15.30 -15.82 -13.85
C PRO A 4 -13.80 -15.66 -14.18
N THR A 5 -13.53 -14.75 -15.11
CA THR A 5 -12.22 -14.26 -15.50
C THR A 5 -11.69 -13.39 -14.36
N MET A 6 -10.55 -13.74 -13.77
CA MET A 6 -9.80 -12.86 -12.87
C MET A 6 -9.23 -11.70 -13.68
N VAL A 7 -9.49 -10.47 -13.26
CA VAL A 7 -8.65 -9.33 -13.61
C VAL A 7 -7.35 -9.50 -12.83
N PHE A 8 -6.33 -10.01 -13.51
CA PHE A 8 -4.97 -9.98 -13.01
C PHE A 8 -4.46 -8.54 -13.10
N ALA A 9 -4.21 -7.90 -11.96
CA ALA A 9 -2.99 -7.12 -11.83
C ALA A 9 -1.84 -8.13 -12.01
N LEU A 10 -1.08 -7.98 -13.11
CA LEU A 10 -0.01 -8.84 -13.62
C LEU A 10 -0.27 -10.37 -13.65
N GLY A 11 -0.55 -10.88 -14.85
CA GLY A 11 -0.73 -12.30 -15.14
C GLY A 11 0.55 -13.06 -15.49
N VAL A 12 0.85 -14.05 -14.64
CA VAL A 12 1.77 -15.19 -14.76
C VAL A 12 1.69 -15.97 -16.08
N VAL A 13 2.83 -16.43 -16.61
CA VAL A 13 2.92 -17.61 -17.49
C VAL A 13 3.95 -18.61 -16.96
N SER A 14 3.45 -19.72 -16.40
CA SER A 14 4.24 -20.88 -15.96
C SER A 14 4.69 -21.76 -17.14
N ALA A 15 5.97 -22.15 -17.15
CA ALA A 15 6.46 -23.28 -17.93
C ALA A 15 7.32 -24.20 -17.06
N THR A 16 6.79 -25.38 -16.73
CA THR A 16 7.47 -26.49 -16.07
C THR A 16 8.45 -27.21 -17.02
N VAL A 17 9.70 -27.41 -16.60
CA VAL A 17 10.50 -28.58 -17.01
C VAL A 17 11.26 -29.15 -15.80
N LEU A 18 11.12 -30.46 -15.64
CA LEU A 18 11.73 -31.32 -14.62
C LEU A 18 13.24 -31.53 -14.85
N GLY A 19 13.97 -31.62 -13.74
CA GLY A 19 14.99 -32.66 -13.52
C GLY A 19 16.46 -32.25 -13.62
N ALA A 20 17.17 -32.24 -12.48
CA ALA A 20 18.14 -33.30 -12.14
C ALA A 20 18.84 -33.00 -10.80
N CYS A 21 18.79 -33.98 -9.89
CA CYS A 21 19.63 -34.08 -8.72
C CYS A 21 21.05 -34.50 -9.12
N THR A 22 22.09 -33.93 -8.48
CA THR A 22 23.27 -34.72 -8.02
C THR A 22 23.96 -34.00 -6.86
N ASP A 23 24.18 -34.79 -5.82
CA ASP A 23 24.81 -34.55 -4.51
C ASP A 23 26.38 -34.52 -4.61
N PRO A 24 27.15 -34.23 -3.53
CA PRO A 24 28.40 -33.49 -3.59
C PRO A 24 29.61 -34.36 -3.19
N SER A 25 30.77 -34.21 -3.84
CA SER A 25 32.05 -34.62 -3.22
C SER A 25 33.27 -34.38 -4.13
N ARG A 26 34.06 -33.34 -3.83
CA ARG A 26 35.46 -33.43 -3.34
C ARG A 26 36.23 -32.10 -3.50
N PRO A 27 37.17 -31.81 -2.58
CA PRO A 27 37.91 -30.55 -2.54
C PRO A 27 39.10 -30.60 -3.49
N VAL A 28 39.36 -29.51 -4.20
CA VAL A 28 40.61 -29.31 -4.95
C VAL A 28 41.30 -28.04 -4.45
N ALA A 29 42.60 -28.19 -4.26
CA ALA A 29 43.52 -27.31 -3.56
C ALA A 29 43.56 -25.87 -4.07
N ALA A 30 43.74 -24.96 -3.12
CA ALA A 30 44.10 -23.58 -3.33
C ALA A 30 45.58 -23.47 -3.75
N THR A 31 45.88 -22.75 -4.82
CA THR A 31 47.04 -21.85 -4.85
C THR A 31 46.98 -20.82 -5.98
N THR A 32 47.32 -19.59 -5.57
CA THR A 32 48.00 -18.51 -6.31
C THR A 32 47.24 -17.49 -7.17
N ALA A 33 47.72 -16.25 -6.96
CA ALA A 33 47.61 -15.02 -7.76
C ALA A 33 46.33 -14.20 -7.63
N ALA A 34 46.32 -13.32 -6.61
CA ALA A 34 45.49 -12.12 -6.62
C ALA A 34 45.98 -11.16 -7.71
N ASN A 35 45.43 -11.31 -8.92
CA ASN A 35 45.34 -10.20 -9.85
C ASN A 35 44.28 -9.23 -9.32
N PRO A 36 44.52 -7.91 -9.29
CA PRO A 36 43.43 -6.97 -9.08
C PRO A 36 42.55 -7.09 -10.31
N VAL A 37 41.44 -7.80 -10.18
CA VAL A 37 40.36 -7.75 -11.15
C VAL A 37 39.88 -6.31 -11.07
N ALA A 38 40.34 -5.47 -12.00
CA ALA A 38 39.67 -4.23 -12.32
C ALA A 38 38.20 -4.60 -12.47
N ALA A 39 37.35 -4.11 -11.57
CA ALA A 39 35.93 -4.37 -11.60
C ALA A 39 35.47 -4.00 -13.00
N ARG A 40 35.15 -5.01 -13.81
CA ARG A 40 34.50 -4.83 -15.10
C ARG A 40 33.24 -4.04 -14.75
N ARG A 41 33.18 -2.76 -15.12
CA ARG A 41 31.93 -2.00 -15.07
C ARG A 41 30.97 -2.77 -15.95
N THR A 42 30.08 -3.56 -15.34
CA THR A 42 28.96 -4.17 -16.02
C THR A 42 28.17 -3.02 -16.63
N SER A 43 28.09 -2.98 -17.96
CA SER A 43 27.27 -2.00 -18.65
C SER A 43 25.81 -2.23 -18.25
N CYS A 44 25.11 -1.17 -17.86
CA CYS A 44 23.68 -1.26 -17.57
C CYS A 44 22.91 -1.88 -18.73
N LYS A 45 21.93 -2.72 -18.40
CA LYS A 45 21.00 -3.25 -19.40
C LYS A 45 20.16 -2.10 -19.96
N SER A 46 20.02 -2.09 -21.29
CA SER A 46 19.20 -1.11 -22.01
C SER A 46 17.78 -1.63 -22.17
N ALA A 47 16.85 -0.73 -22.50
CA ALA A 47 15.49 -1.12 -22.89
C ALA A 47 15.53 -2.07 -24.10
N PRO A 48 14.56 -3.00 -24.24
CA PRO A 48 14.37 -3.74 -25.47
C PRO A 48 14.08 -2.77 -26.64
N PRO A 49 14.53 -3.07 -27.87
CA PRO A 49 14.15 -2.30 -29.04
C PRO A 49 12.63 -2.28 -29.25
N ASP A 50 12.06 -1.14 -29.62
CA ASP A 50 10.59 -0.99 -29.83
C ASP A 50 9.99 -2.06 -30.77
N ARG A 51 10.75 -2.53 -31.77
CA ARG A 51 10.33 -3.58 -32.73
C ARG A 51 10.11 -4.96 -32.09
N GLU A 52 10.61 -5.18 -30.88
CA GLU A 52 10.49 -6.44 -30.13
C GLU A 52 9.32 -6.42 -29.15
N ILE A 53 8.62 -5.29 -29.03
CA ILE A 53 7.44 -5.11 -28.18
C ILE A 53 6.19 -5.35 -29.03
N PRO A 54 5.46 -6.47 -28.86
CA PRO A 54 4.31 -6.85 -29.68
C PRO A 54 3.02 -6.15 -29.23
N LEU A 55 3.11 -4.88 -28.84
CA LEU A 55 2.01 -4.06 -28.31
C LEU A 55 1.78 -2.84 -29.22
N PRO A 56 0.59 -2.22 -29.20
CA PRO A 56 0.28 -1.02 -30.00
C PRO A 56 0.94 0.24 -29.42
N ILE A 57 2.28 0.24 -29.30
CA ILE A 57 3.06 1.34 -28.74
C ILE A 57 3.09 2.57 -29.65
N ALA A 58 3.19 3.75 -29.04
CA ALA A 58 3.33 5.02 -29.70
C ALA A 58 4.66 5.13 -30.46
N PRO A 59 4.69 5.88 -31.58
CA PRO A 59 5.93 6.15 -32.28
C PRO A 59 6.87 7.00 -31.43
N ARG A 60 8.19 6.81 -31.62
CA ARG A 60 9.25 7.59 -30.94
C ARG A 60 9.08 9.11 -31.04
N SER A 61 8.43 9.62 -32.07
CA SER A 61 8.18 11.06 -32.24
C SER A 61 7.20 11.67 -31.23
N GLN A 62 6.44 10.86 -30.50
CA GLN A 62 5.54 11.29 -29.43
C GLN A 62 6.13 11.08 -28.03
N ARG A 63 7.28 10.39 -27.94
CA ARG A 63 7.87 9.94 -26.69
C ARG A 63 8.72 11.04 -26.05
N VAL A 64 8.40 11.40 -24.81
CA VAL A 64 9.10 12.45 -24.04
C VAL A 64 10.12 11.91 -23.04
N ASP A 65 10.22 10.59 -22.92
CA ASP A 65 11.09 9.85 -22.00
C ASP A 65 12.38 9.31 -22.66
N LEU A 66 12.69 9.77 -23.88
CA LEU A 66 13.90 9.35 -24.61
C LEU A 66 15.17 10.13 -24.21
N VAL A 67 15.03 11.07 -23.27
CA VAL A 67 16.15 11.87 -22.75
C VAL A 67 16.98 11.06 -21.74
N THR A 68 18.27 11.36 -21.63
CA THR A 68 19.11 10.83 -20.55
C THR A 68 19.02 11.78 -19.35
N PRO A 69 18.42 11.36 -18.23
CA PRO A 69 18.24 12.24 -17.08
C PRO A 69 19.57 12.50 -16.35
N THR A 70 19.64 13.64 -15.65
CA THR A 70 20.71 13.97 -14.70
C THR A 70 20.08 14.21 -13.32
N PHE A 71 20.73 13.75 -12.25
CA PHE A 71 20.16 13.71 -10.91
C PHE A 71 21.07 14.42 -9.90
N SER A 72 20.99 15.75 -9.83
CA SER A 72 21.77 16.54 -8.88
C SER A 72 21.13 16.60 -7.49
N ASN A 73 19.79 16.58 -7.41
CA ASN A 73 19.04 16.58 -6.14
C ASN A 73 17.79 15.66 -6.19
N PRO A 74 17.96 14.36 -6.46
CA PRO A 74 16.89 13.45 -6.84
C PRO A 74 15.80 13.21 -5.79
N THR A 75 16.10 13.38 -4.51
CA THR A 75 15.16 13.10 -3.42
C THR A 75 14.27 14.29 -3.07
N SER A 76 14.53 15.47 -3.63
CA SER A 76 13.66 16.64 -3.50
C SER A 76 12.64 16.65 -4.63
N ILE A 77 11.66 15.74 -4.56
CA ILE A 77 10.64 15.58 -5.60
C ILE A 77 9.58 16.66 -5.48
N THR A 78 9.67 17.69 -6.33
CA THR A 78 8.83 18.89 -6.38
C THR A 78 7.78 18.86 -7.50
N ASN A 79 7.74 17.80 -8.31
CA ASN A 79 6.75 17.66 -9.37
C ASN A 79 5.33 17.63 -8.77
N PRO A 80 4.42 18.56 -9.17
CA PRO A 80 3.12 18.67 -8.54
C PRO A 80 2.24 17.43 -8.76
N LEU A 81 2.43 16.71 -9.88
CA LEU A 81 1.65 15.53 -10.26
C LEU A 81 2.27 14.21 -9.75
N PHE A 82 3.43 14.26 -9.11
CA PHE A 82 4.02 13.12 -8.40
C PHE A 82 4.76 13.61 -7.13
N PRO A 83 4.03 14.17 -6.14
CA PRO A 83 4.64 14.93 -5.04
C PRO A 83 5.05 14.03 -3.86
N ILE A 84 5.55 12.83 -4.14
CA ILE A 84 5.77 11.76 -3.15
C ILE A 84 6.68 12.19 -1.98
N SER A 85 7.64 13.10 -2.21
CA SER A 85 8.52 13.62 -1.15
C SER A 85 7.77 14.40 -0.05
N SER A 86 6.55 14.85 -0.34
CA SER A 86 5.71 15.62 0.58
C SER A 86 4.55 14.81 1.17
N LEU A 87 4.32 13.59 0.68
CA LEU A 87 3.20 12.75 1.09
C LEU A 87 3.66 11.75 2.15
N SER A 88 3.02 11.79 3.32
CA SER A 88 3.27 10.83 4.39
C SER A 88 2.51 9.53 4.19
N GLN A 89 1.24 9.63 3.79
CA GLN A 89 0.43 8.47 3.43
C GLN A 89 -0.68 8.89 2.46
N VAL A 90 -0.96 8.05 1.48
CA VAL A 90 -2.08 8.15 0.54
C VAL A 90 -2.93 6.90 0.66
N ILE A 91 -4.25 7.05 0.61
CA ILE A 91 -5.22 5.95 0.65
C ILE A 91 -6.11 6.06 -0.58
N LEU A 92 -6.16 4.99 -1.36
CA LEU A 92 -7.14 4.81 -2.42
C LEU A 92 -8.09 3.66 -2.03
N VAL A 93 -9.35 3.78 -2.45
CA VAL A 93 -10.40 2.78 -2.20
C VAL A 93 -11.21 2.53 -3.45
N GLY A 94 -11.76 1.32 -3.56
CA GLY A 94 -12.70 0.97 -4.62
C GLY A 94 -12.95 -0.53 -4.68
N PHE A 95 -12.92 -1.11 -5.88
CA PHE A 95 -13.27 -2.50 -6.12
C PHE A 95 -12.42 -3.10 -7.23
N VAL A 96 -12.14 -4.40 -7.12
CA VAL A 96 -11.61 -5.26 -8.18
C VAL A 96 -12.54 -6.46 -8.30
N ASP A 97 -13.11 -6.68 -9.48
CA ASP A 97 -14.13 -7.70 -9.75
C ASP A 97 -15.29 -7.68 -8.73
N GLY A 98 -15.69 -6.47 -8.31
CA GLY A 98 -16.75 -6.24 -7.31
C GLY A 98 -16.37 -6.57 -5.86
N VAL A 99 -15.13 -7.00 -5.60
CA VAL A 99 -14.59 -7.22 -4.26
C VAL A 99 -13.96 -5.91 -3.76
N PRO A 100 -14.22 -5.48 -2.51
CA PRO A 100 -13.62 -4.27 -1.97
C PRO A 100 -12.10 -4.30 -2.06
N PHE A 101 -11.55 -3.28 -2.72
CA PHE A 101 -10.12 -3.08 -2.93
C PHE A 101 -9.67 -1.78 -2.24
N ARG A 102 -8.44 -1.79 -1.75
CA ARG A 102 -7.80 -0.63 -1.11
C ARG A 102 -6.31 -0.70 -1.34
N THR A 103 -5.70 0.44 -1.56
CA THR A 103 -4.25 0.57 -1.46
C THR A 103 -3.84 1.65 -0.47
N GLU A 104 -2.64 1.49 0.07
CA GLU A 104 -1.97 2.51 0.85
C GLU A 104 -0.57 2.72 0.30
N THR A 105 -0.20 3.98 0.03
CA THR A 105 1.17 4.36 -0.32
C THR A 105 1.76 5.15 0.82
N THR A 106 2.94 4.76 1.30
CA THR A 106 3.61 5.39 2.45
C THR A 106 5.06 5.71 2.14
N LEU A 107 5.47 6.97 2.29
CA LEU A 107 6.87 7.34 2.17
C LEU A 107 7.66 6.81 3.37
N LEU A 108 8.67 5.98 3.10
CA LEU A 108 9.56 5.45 4.14
C LEU A 108 10.69 6.43 4.48
N PRO A 109 11.22 6.40 5.71
CA PRO A 109 12.38 7.20 6.08
C PRO A 109 13.64 6.76 5.32
N GLY A 110 14.55 7.71 5.08
CA GLY A 110 15.85 7.44 4.45
C GLY A 110 15.81 7.43 2.93
N THR A 111 16.89 6.93 2.33
CA THR A 111 17.08 6.88 0.87
C THR A 111 17.75 5.57 0.47
N ARG A 112 17.52 5.13 -0.77
CA ARG A 112 18.24 3.99 -1.37
C ARG A 112 19.15 4.48 -2.49
N GLY A 113 20.44 4.14 -2.41
CA GLY A 113 21.39 4.38 -3.50
C GLY A 113 21.27 3.31 -4.59
N ILE A 114 21.04 3.71 -5.83
CA ILE A 114 20.95 2.83 -6.99
C ILE A 114 22.09 3.16 -7.96
N ASP A 115 22.92 2.16 -8.28
CA ASP A 115 24.07 2.31 -9.19
C ASP A 115 23.60 2.19 -10.65
N LEU A 116 23.72 3.29 -11.40
CA LEU A 116 23.40 3.35 -12.83
C LEU A 116 24.65 3.13 -13.71
N GLY A 117 25.72 2.54 -13.18
CA GLY A 117 26.97 2.22 -13.90
C GLY A 117 27.84 3.44 -14.22
N TYR A 118 27.26 4.63 -14.28
CA TYR A 118 27.93 5.93 -14.41
C TYR A 118 27.87 6.77 -13.13
N GLY A 119 27.18 6.31 -12.09
CA GLY A 119 27.05 6.98 -10.81
C GLY A 119 25.96 6.36 -9.94
N VAL A 120 26.00 6.66 -8.64
CA VAL A 120 24.95 6.24 -7.69
C VAL A 120 23.96 7.38 -7.53
N VAL A 121 22.68 7.10 -7.75
CA VAL A 121 21.57 8.04 -7.54
C VAL A 121 20.85 7.67 -6.24
N GLN A 122 20.64 8.65 -5.36
CA GLN A 122 19.81 8.46 -4.18
C GLN A 122 18.33 8.58 -4.55
N THR A 123 17.52 7.63 -4.09
CA THR A 123 16.09 7.56 -4.37
C THR A 123 15.29 7.56 -3.09
N LEU A 124 14.05 8.05 -3.15
CA LEU A 124 13.06 7.87 -2.10
C LEU A 124 12.44 6.48 -2.22
N THR A 125 12.12 5.86 -1.08
CA THR A 125 11.41 4.57 -1.05
C THR A 125 9.95 4.80 -0.69
N SER A 126 9.06 4.36 -1.57
CA SER A 126 7.63 4.24 -1.33
C SER A 126 7.29 2.83 -0.90
N GLU A 127 6.46 2.65 0.11
CA GLU A 127 5.81 1.36 0.41
C GLU A 127 4.39 1.42 -0.11
N TYR A 128 4.08 0.61 -1.13
CA TYR A 128 2.74 0.34 -1.61
C TYR A 128 2.20 -0.93 -0.96
N VAL A 129 0.96 -0.90 -0.48
CA VAL A 129 0.28 -2.06 0.12
C VAL A 129 -1.13 -2.17 -0.44
N ALA A 130 -1.45 -3.27 -1.11
CA ALA A 130 -2.78 -3.57 -1.62
C ALA A 130 -3.54 -4.55 -0.74
N TYR A 131 -4.84 -4.33 -0.60
CA TYR A 131 -5.76 -5.18 0.13
C TYR A 131 -6.97 -5.54 -0.72
N LEU A 132 -7.25 -6.84 -0.86
CA LEU A 132 -8.45 -7.37 -1.49
C LEU A 132 -9.32 -8.06 -0.44
N GLY A 133 -10.56 -7.61 -0.24
CA GLY A 133 -11.49 -8.25 0.70
C GLY A 133 -11.00 -8.28 2.16
N ARG A 134 -10.20 -7.28 2.58
CA ARG A 134 -9.51 -7.18 3.88
C ARG A 134 -8.31 -8.13 4.06
N ARG A 135 -7.83 -8.78 3.00
CA ARG A 135 -6.60 -9.58 3.03
C ARG A 135 -5.48 -8.85 2.32
N ILE A 136 -4.26 -9.15 2.72
CA ILE A 136 -3.08 -8.67 2.00
C ILE A 136 -3.08 -9.30 0.61
N GLU A 137 -2.93 -8.46 -0.41
CA GLU A 137 -2.84 -8.89 -1.80
C GLU A 137 -1.40 -8.69 -2.31
N GLU A 138 -0.84 -7.51 -2.06
CA GLU A 138 0.46 -7.13 -2.59
C GLU A 138 1.18 -6.17 -1.64
N VAL A 139 2.50 -6.24 -1.62
CA VAL A 139 3.35 -5.15 -1.16
C VAL A 139 4.44 -4.89 -2.19
N ALA A 140 4.68 -3.62 -2.51
CA ALA A 140 5.82 -3.19 -3.32
C ALA A 140 6.65 -2.15 -2.57
N LEU A 141 7.96 -2.18 -2.78
CA LEU A 141 8.90 -1.15 -2.34
C LEU A 141 9.47 -0.43 -3.56
N ASP A 142 8.90 0.73 -3.90
CA ASP A 142 9.20 1.48 -5.13
C ASP A 142 10.28 2.54 -4.91
N TRP A 143 11.17 2.74 -5.88
CA TRP A 143 12.23 3.75 -5.80
C TRP A 143 12.09 4.87 -6.81
N TYR A 144 11.93 6.10 -6.33
CA TYR A 144 11.73 7.29 -7.18
C TYR A 144 12.81 8.35 -6.99
N GLY A 145 13.09 9.10 -8.06
CA GLY A 145 13.95 10.28 -8.03
C GLY A 145 13.57 11.29 -9.10
N GLN A 146 13.68 12.58 -8.81
CA GLN A 146 13.44 13.65 -9.77
C GLN A 146 14.72 14.07 -10.49
N ALA A 147 14.68 14.14 -11.81
CA ALA A 147 15.77 14.66 -12.62
C ALA A 147 15.81 16.20 -12.59
N ASP A 148 16.95 16.77 -12.97
CA ASP A 148 17.20 18.22 -12.94
C ASP A 148 16.26 19.03 -13.86
N ASP A 149 15.63 18.38 -14.85
CA ASP A 149 14.63 18.99 -15.72
C ASP A 149 13.21 19.02 -15.13
N GLY A 150 13.02 18.42 -13.94
CA GLY A 150 11.76 18.36 -13.22
C GLY A 150 10.93 17.09 -13.50
N SER A 151 11.36 16.21 -14.40
CA SER A 151 10.70 14.92 -14.62
C SER A 151 11.01 13.95 -13.48
N VAL A 152 10.04 13.09 -13.12
CA VAL A 152 10.22 12.08 -12.08
C VAL A 152 10.45 10.73 -12.74
N TRP A 153 11.39 9.99 -12.19
CA TRP A 153 11.87 8.72 -12.71
C TRP A 153 11.70 7.61 -11.67
N TYR A 154 11.34 6.44 -12.17
CA TYR A 154 11.16 5.20 -11.45
C TYR A 154 12.36 4.29 -11.70
N PHE A 155 12.97 3.83 -10.62
CA PHE A 155 14.21 3.06 -10.63
C PHE A 155 13.97 1.57 -10.41
N GLY A 156 12.71 1.16 -10.25
CA GLY A 156 12.28 -0.20 -10.01
C GLY A 156 11.70 -0.42 -8.62
N GLU A 157 11.44 -1.69 -8.32
CA GLU A 157 10.71 -2.16 -7.15
C GLU A 157 11.11 -3.57 -6.73
N ASP A 158 10.85 -3.86 -5.45
CA ASP A 158 10.72 -5.22 -4.94
C ASP A 158 9.23 -5.51 -4.69
N VAL A 159 8.63 -6.45 -5.43
CA VAL A 159 7.21 -6.84 -5.35
C VAL A 159 7.05 -8.14 -4.57
N PHE A 160 6.00 -8.22 -3.76
CA PHE A 160 5.61 -9.40 -3.02
C PHE A 160 4.10 -9.64 -3.22
N ASN A 161 3.76 -10.60 -4.09
CA ASN A 161 2.38 -11.01 -4.33
C ASN A 161 1.99 -12.07 -3.31
N TYR A 162 0.83 -11.91 -2.67
CA TYR A 162 0.39 -12.76 -1.57
C TYR A 162 -0.79 -13.64 -1.96
N GLU A 163 -0.65 -14.95 -1.68
CA GLU A 163 -1.77 -15.88 -1.62
C GLU A 163 -1.87 -16.46 -0.21
N ASP A 164 -3.08 -16.48 0.36
CA ASP A 164 -3.33 -16.99 1.71
C ASP A 164 -2.38 -16.42 2.79
N GLY A 165 -2.02 -15.14 2.63
CA GLY A 165 -1.15 -14.40 3.54
C GLY A 165 0.32 -14.80 3.49
N ARG A 166 0.75 -15.51 2.45
CA ARG A 166 2.15 -15.89 2.18
C ARG A 166 2.57 -15.39 0.81
N VAL A 167 3.84 -15.05 0.66
CA VAL A 167 4.40 -14.68 -0.64
C VAL A 167 4.26 -15.87 -1.59
N ALA A 168 3.50 -15.68 -2.66
CA ALA A 168 3.32 -16.65 -3.74
C ALA A 168 4.47 -16.52 -4.75
N ASP A 169 4.76 -15.30 -5.16
CA ASP A 169 5.83 -14.94 -6.08
C ASP A 169 6.29 -13.48 -5.86
N THR A 170 7.24 -13.05 -6.69
CA THR A 170 7.77 -11.68 -6.72
C THR A 170 7.71 -11.12 -8.14
N ASP A 171 6.74 -11.60 -8.94
CA ASP A 171 6.56 -11.15 -10.31
C ASP A 171 6.28 -9.64 -10.31
N GLY A 172 6.86 -8.92 -11.27
CA GLY A 172 6.93 -7.46 -11.26
C GLY A 172 8.22 -6.89 -10.66
N THR A 173 9.01 -7.63 -9.89
CA THR A 173 10.28 -7.11 -9.34
C THR A 173 11.31 -6.78 -10.43
N TRP A 174 11.81 -5.54 -10.43
CA TRP A 174 12.87 -5.10 -11.34
C TRP A 174 13.74 -3.99 -10.74
N LEU A 175 14.96 -3.83 -11.24
CA LEU A 175 15.86 -2.76 -10.82
C LEU A 175 16.57 -2.14 -12.02
N ALA A 176 16.55 -0.81 -12.09
CA ALA A 176 17.29 -0.04 -13.09
C ALA A 176 18.78 -0.43 -13.11
N CYS A 177 19.38 -0.37 -14.30
CA CYS A 177 20.72 -0.85 -14.64
C CYS A 177 20.91 -2.37 -14.58
N ARG A 178 20.37 -3.06 -13.57
CA ARG A 178 20.46 -4.52 -13.41
C ARG A 178 19.61 -5.25 -14.46
N ASP A 179 18.36 -4.83 -14.61
CA ASP A 179 17.36 -5.51 -15.44
C ASP A 179 16.99 -4.71 -16.68
N GLY A 180 16.84 -3.39 -16.53
CA GLY A 180 16.44 -2.49 -17.60
C GLY A 180 16.89 -1.04 -17.38
N PRO A 181 16.41 -0.11 -18.21
CA PRO A 181 16.69 1.31 -18.03
C PRO A 181 15.95 1.85 -16.79
N VAL A 182 16.35 3.03 -16.32
CA VAL A 182 15.44 3.86 -15.51
C VAL A 182 14.25 4.29 -16.38
N ALA A 183 13.05 4.38 -15.80
CA ALA A 183 11.82 4.69 -16.53
C ALA A 183 11.19 6.00 -16.03
N MET A 184 10.45 6.73 -16.87
CA MET A 184 9.88 8.02 -16.49
C MET A 184 8.47 7.81 -15.94
N ILE A 185 8.23 8.10 -14.66
CA ILE A 185 6.90 7.96 -14.04
C ILE A 185 6.02 9.20 -14.24
N MET A 186 6.63 10.39 -14.39
CA MET A 186 5.89 11.63 -14.61
C MET A 186 6.73 12.68 -15.33
N PRO A 187 6.30 13.22 -16.49
CA PRO A 187 6.96 14.34 -17.14
C PRO A 187 6.97 15.60 -16.27
N ALA A 188 7.96 16.48 -16.49
CA ALA A 188 8.07 17.75 -15.75
C ALA A 188 6.85 18.67 -15.97
N ILE A 189 6.40 18.76 -17.22
CA ILE A 189 5.28 19.59 -17.66
C ILE A 189 4.49 18.79 -18.71
N PRO A 190 3.57 17.90 -18.29
CA PRO A 190 2.81 17.08 -19.22
C PRO A 190 1.97 17.93 -20.18
N ARG A 191 1.98 17.57 -21.46
CA ARG A 191 1.14 18.16 -22.52
C ARG A 191 0.28 17.09 -23.15
N VAL A 192 -0.87 17.49 -23.70
CA VAL A 192 -1.75 16.59 -24.45
C VAL A 192 -0.95 15.93 -25.59
N ARG A 193 -1.05 14.61 -25.69
CA ARG A 193 -0.29 13.70 -26.58
C ARG A 193 1.17 13.43 -26.21
N ASP A 194 1.68 13.94 -25.10
CA ASP A 194 2.95 13.42 -24.57
C ASP A 194 2.76 11.93 -24.24
N VAL A 195 3.74 11.11 -24.65
CA VAL A 195 3.79 9.70 -24.32
C VAL A 195 5.07 9.38 -23.54
N TYR A 196 4.97 8.61 -22.48
CA TYR A 196 6.10 8.18 -21.67
C TYR A 196 5.85 6.77 -21.12
N ARG A 197 6.92 6.10 -20.68
CA ARG A 197 6.84 4.74 -20.13
C ARG A 197 7.26 4.76 -18.66
N PRO A 198 6.30 4.59 -17.73
CA PRO A 198 6.61 4.39 -16.32
C PRO A 198 7.30 3.06 -16.07
N GLU A 199 7.07 2.06 -16.94
CA GLU A 199 7.81 0.81 -16.98
C GLU A 199 8.23 0.49 -18.42
N ASN A 200 9.50 0.15 -18.66
CA ASN A 200 10.05 0.02 -20.01
C ASN A 200 10.95 -1.21 -20.16
N LEU A 201 10.49 -2.36 -19.67
CA LEU A 201 11.23 -3.62 -19.63
C LEU A 201 10.37 -4.81 -20.07
N PHE A 202 9.91 -4.79 -21.33
CA PHE A 202 9.21 -5.92 -21.91
C PHE A 202 10.13 -7.17 -22.05
N PRO A 203 9.65 -8.41 -21.78
CA PRO A 203 8.31 -8.81 -21.36
C PRO A 203 8.12 -8.91 -19.84
N LEU A 204 9.00 -8.33 -19.03
CA LEU A 204 8.94 -8.45 -17.56
C LEU A 204 7.92 -7.47 -16.97
N VAL A 205 8.07 -6.18 -17.29
CA VAL A 205 7.20 -5.08 -16.85
C VAL A 205 7.14 -4.03 -17.95
N PHE A 206 5.95 -3.58 -18.32
CA PHE A 206 5.78 -2.60 -19.39
C PHE A 206 4.43 -1.89 -19.28
N GLU A 207 4.53 -0.57 -19.27
CA GLU A 207 3.41 0.35 -19.30
C GLU A 207 3.77 1.52 -20.22
N GLU A 208 2.79 2.02 -20.98
CA GLU A 208 2.97 3.23 -21.78
C GLU A 208 1.79 4.18 -21.58
N VAL A 209 2.08 5.38 -21.09
CA VAL A 209 1.08 6.39 -20.73
C VAL A 209 1.02 7.46 -21.80
N ALA A 210 -0.18 7.74 -22.31
CA ALA A 210 -0.49 8.85 -23.21
C ALA A 210 -1.37 9.89 -22.51
N VAL A 211 -0.92 11.15 -22.48
CA VAL A 211 -1.69 12.25 -21.87
C VAL A 211 -2.86 12.65 -22.79
N THR A 212 -4.08 12.52 -22.28
CA THR A 212 -5.31 12.79 -23.05
C THR A 212 -5.90 14.17 -22.76
N ALA A 213 -5.74 14.67 -21.53
CA ALA A 213 -6.18 16.01 -21.14
C ALA A 213 -5.30 16.60 -20.04
N VAL A 214 -5.21 17.94 -19.99
CA VAL A 214 -4.49 18.69 -18.95
C VAL A 214 -5.36 19.82 -18.40
N GLY A 215 -5.03 20.33 -17.22
CA GLY A 215 -5.71 21.49 -16.62
C GLY A 215 -7.14 21.20 -16.17
N GLN A 216 -7.47 19.93 -15.90
CA GLN A 216 -8.81 19.52 -15.49
C GLN A 216 -9.05 19.84 -14.01
N THR A 217 -10.33 19.92 -13.62
CA THR A 217 -10.74 20.00 -12.21
C THR A 217 -11.46 18.71 -11.83
N VAL A 218 -11.03 18.07 -10.75
CA VAL A 218 -11.59 16.80 -10.25
C VAL A 218 -12.12 16.95 -8.83
N ALA A 219 -13.00 16.04 -8.42
CA ALA A 219 -13.59 16.04 -7.09
C ALA A 219 -12.64 15.41 -6.06
N GLY A 220 -11.87 16.25 -5.36
CA GLY A 220 -10.99 15.91 -4.24
C GLY A 220 -11.70 15.35 -3.00
N PRO A 221 -10.91 14.85 -2.02
CA PRO A 221 -11.43 14.40 -0.74
C PRO A 221 -12.27 15.46 -0.03
N LEU A 222 -11.77 16.69 0.05
CA LEU A 222 -12.39 17.81 0.80
C LEU A 222 -12.91 18.95 -0.09
N GLY A 223 -12.81 18.83 -1.40
CA GLY A 223 -13.20 19.89 -2.35
C GLY A 223 -12.62 19.69 -3.74
N PRO A 224 -12.92 20.57 -4.71
CA PRO A 224 -12.39 20.46 -6.06
C PRO A 224 -10.86 20.68 -6.09
N VAL A 225 -10.15 19.88 -6.89
CA VAL A 225 -8.71 19.98 -7.14
C VAL A 225 -8.49 20.37 -8.60
N ALA A 226 -7.86 21.51 -8.85
CA ALA A 226 -7.57 22.01 -10.18
C ALA A 226 -6.20 21.56 -10.69
N GLY A 227 -6.02 21.54 -12.01
CA GLY A 227 -4.74 21.23 -12.65
C GLY A 227 -4.47 19.74 -12.85
N ALA A 228 -5.49 18.89 -12.70
CA ALA A 228 -5.37 17.45 -12.95
C ALA A 228 -5.08 17.16 -14.44
N ILE A 229 -4.45 16.02 -14.68
CA ILE A 229 -4.27 15.44 -16.01
C ILE A 229 -5.04 14.12 -16.11
N PHE A 230 -5.59 13.86 -17.29
CA PHE A 230 -6.15 12.56 -17.62
C PHE A 230 -5.20 11.88 -18.60
N VAL A 231 -5.00 10.59 -18.41
CA VAL A 231 -4.11 9.79 -19.24
C VAL A 231 -4.78 8.48 -19.61
N GLN A 232 -4.27 7.84 -20.65
CA GLN A 232 -4.60 6.49 -21.03
C GLN A 232 -3.31 5.66 -21.00
N GLU A 233 -3.32 4.58 -20.24
CA GLU A 233 -2.17 3.69 -20.05
C GLU A 233 -2.38 2.40 -20.81
N LEU A 234 -1.36 1.97 -21.55
CA LEU A 234 -1.27 0.70 -22.25
C LEU A 234 -0.58 -0.32 -21.35
N HIS A 235 -1.24 -1.44 -21.10
CA HIS A 235 -0.77 -2.54 -20.26
C HIS A 235 -0.06 -3.64 -21.08
N MET A 236 0.64 -4.54 -20.38
CA MET A 236 1.35 -5.67 -20.99
C MET A 236 0.47 -6.65 -21.77
N ASP A 237 -0.83 -6.69 -21.47
CA ASP A 237 -1.83 -7.51 -22.17
C ASP A 237 -2.38 -6.84 -23.44
N GLY A 238 -1.96 -5.61 -23.74
CA GLY A 238 -2.44 -4.80 -24.85
C GLY A 238 -3.75 -4.04 -24.55
N GLY A 239 -4.29 -4.17 -23.34
CA GLY A 239 -5.42 -3.42 -22.83
C GLY A 239 -5.05 -1.97 -22.54
N PHE A 240 -6.07 -1.11 -22.47
CA PHE A 240 -5.90 0.28 -22.09
C PHE A 240 -6.76 0.63 -20.89
N GLU A 241 -6.20 1.40 -19.97
CA GLU A 241 -6.89 1.90 -18.77
C GLU A 241 -6.79 3.42 -18.66
N GLY A 242 -7.84 4.06 -18.16
CA GLY A 242 -7.83 5.50 -17.89
C GLY A 242 -7.30 5.77 -16.49
N LYS A 243 -6.34 6.69 -16.37
CA LYS A 243 -5.83 7.18 -15.08
C LYS A 243 -5.99 8.70 -14.95
N ILE A 244 -6.11 9.16 -13.72
CA ILE A 244 -6.12 10.58 -13.36
C ILE A 244 -4.98 10.84 -12.40
N PHE A 245 -4.21 11.90 -12.65
CA PHE A 245 -3.24 12.44 -11.69
C PHE A 245 -3.64 13.85 -11.30
N ALA A 246 -3.57 14.18 -10.01
CA ALA A 246 -3.98 15.48 -9.49
C ALA A 246 -2.84 16.17 -8.71
N PRO A 247 -2.64 17.50 -8.88
CA PRO A 247 -1.62 18.23 -8.15
C PRO A 247 -1.73 18.09 -6.64
N GLY A 248 -0.61 17.82 -5.98
CA GLY A 248 -0.53 17.61 -4.53
C GLY A 248 -0.86 16.19 -4.09
N TYR A 249 -1.60 15.41 -4.89
CA TYR A 249 -2.05 14.07 -4.54
C TYR A 249 -1.28 12.96 -5.27
N GLY A 250 -0.83 13.21 -6.50
CA GLY A 250 -0.26 12.15 -7.34
C GLY A 250 -1.36 11.40 -8.09
N GLU A 251 -1.25 10.08 -8.15
CA GLU A 251 -2.30 9.23 -8.68
C GLU A 251 -3.61 9.44 -7.92
N PHE A 252 -4.68 9.65 -8.66
CA PHE A 252 -5.95 10.12 -8.13
C PHE A 252 -7.10 9.15 -8.39
N SER A 253 -7.05 8.44 -9.53
CA SER A 253 -7.90 7.29 -9.77
C SER A 253 -7.38 6.46 -10.94
N THR A 254 -7.59 5.16 -10.88
CA THR A 254 -7.44 4.22 -12.00
C THR A 254 -8.72 3.41 -12.20
N GLY A 255 -8.96 3.00 -13.45
CA GLY A 255 -10.08 2.14 -13.80
C GLY A 255 -11.45 2.82 -13.83
N ALA A 256 -12.49 1.99 -13.96
CA ALA A 256 -13.90 2.39 -13.96
C ALA A 256 -14.84 1.21 -13.63
N GLY A 257 -16.06 1.52 -13.18
CA GLY A 257 -17.10 0.51 -12.95
C GLY A 257 -16.76 -0.41 -11.78
N ASP A 258 -16.79 -1.73 -12.02
CA ASP A 258 -16.51 -2.76 -11.00
C ASP A 258 -15.00 -2.95 -10.73
N ASN A 259 -14.15 -2.29 -11.51
CA ASN A 259 -12.71 -2.25 -11.39
C ASN A 259 -12.28 -0.79 -11.31
N VAL A 260 -12.37 -0.20 -10.11
CA VAL A 260 -12.05 1.20 -9.88
C VAL A 260 -11.26 1.32 -8.60
N GLU A 261 -10.30 2.22 -8.62
CA GLU A 261 -9.58 2.64 -7.45
C GLU A 261 -9.51 4.17 -7.46
N ALA A 262 -9.89 4.81 -6.36
CA ALA A 262 -9.98 6.27 -6.29
C ALA A 262 -9.47 6.82 -4.96
N LEU A 263 -8.79 7.97 -5.05
CA LEU A 263 -8.16 8.62 -3.92
C LEU A 263 -9.18 9.07 -2.88
N ALA A 264 -9.07 8.48 -1.69
CA ALA A 264 -9.93 8.75 -0.56
C ALA A 264 -9.36 9.80 0.38
N LEU A 265 -8.03 9.80 0.58
CA LEU A 265 -7.33 10.69 1.50
C LEU A 265 -5.83 10.74 1.18
N ALA A 266 -5.20 11.90 1.31
CA ALA A 266 -3.75 12.05 1.33
C ALA A 266 -3.30 12.99 2.46
N VAL A 267 -2.30 12.56 3.25
CA VAL A 267 -1.71 13.36 4.33
C VAL A 267 -0.30 13.79 3.92
N PRO A 268 0.07 15.09 4.07
CA PRO A 268 -0.62 16.11 4.87
C PRO A 268 -1.65 16.98 4.12
N ILE A 269 -1.94 16.70 2.85
CA ILE A 269 -2.78 17.58 2.01
C ILE A 269 -4.19 17.77 2.60
N ASP A 270 -4.79 16.69 3.13
CA ASP A 270 -6.13 16.68 3.73
C ASP A 270 -6.11 16.77 5.27
N ALA A 271 -4.94 17.10 5.85
CA ALA A 271 -4.81 17.25 7.30
C ALA A 271 -5.61 18.46 7.80
N LEU A 272 -6.20 18.31 8.98
CA LEU A 272 -7.01 19.30 9.66
C LEU A 272 -6.29 19.77 10.92
N PRO A 273 -6.33 21.08 11.22
CA PRO A 273 -5.73 21.60 12.44
C PRO A 273 -6.54 21.19 13.67
N GLY A 274 -5.87 21.20 14.83
CA GLY A 274 -6.50 20.99 16.13
C GLY A 274 -6.49 19.54 16.60
N PRO A 275 -7.04 19.27 17.79
CA PRO A 275 -7.04 17.94 18.37
C PRO A 275 -8.03 17.02 17.66
N THR A 276 -7.86 15.70 17.86
CA THR A 276 -8.85 14.69 17.46
C THR A 276 -10.25 15.08 17.98
N PRO A 277 -11.30 15.09 17.15
CA PRO A 277 -12.66 15.38 17.60
C PRO A 277 -13.20 14.34 18.58
N THR A 278 -13.98 14.76 19.58
CA THR A 278 -14.56 13.86 20.61
C THR A 278 -15.46 12.80 19.99
N GLU A 279 -16.16 13.15 18.91
CA GLU A 279 -17.01 12.24 18.15
C GLU A 279 -16.18 11.12 17.52
N LEU A 280 -15.03 11.43 16.92
CA LEU A 280 -14.14 10.43 16.33
C LEU A 280 -13.55 9.50 17.39
N ARG A 281 -13.13 10.05 18.53
CA ARG A 281 -12.73 9.26 19.71
C ARG A 281 -13.82 8.30 20.16
N THR A 282 -15.08 8.78 20.18
CA THR A 282 -16.24 7.98 20.56
C THR A 282 -16.47 6.81 19.59
N LEU A 283 -16.27 7.02 18.28
CA LEU A 283 -16.39 5.95 17.28
C LEU A 283 -15.34 4.87 17.50
N LEU A 284 -14.08 5.26 17.63
CA LEU A 284 -12.97 4.31 17.75
C LEU A 284 -12.99 3.56 19.09
N ALA A 285 -13.16 4.27 20.21
CA ALA A 285 -13.32 3.65 21.53
C ALA A 285 -14.60 2.81 21.65
N GLY A 286 -15.67 3.24 20.98
CA GLY A 286 -16.91 2.49 20.86
C GLY A 286 -16.70 1.15 20.15
N ALA A 287 -16.02 1.14 19.00
CA ALA A 287 -15.73 -0.08 18.26
C ALA A 287 -14.96 -1.12 19.10
N ARG A 288 -13.92 -0.70 19.84
CA ARG A 288 -13.20 -1.60 20.77
C ARG A 288 -14.06 -2.09 21.93
N SER A 289 -15.00 -1.27 22.40
CA SER A 289 -15.89 -1.64 23.50
C SER A 289 -16.95 -2.63 23.05
N VAL A 290 -17.53 -2.44 21.86
CA VAL A 290 -18.46 -3.38 21.24
C VAL A 290 -17.76 -4.70 20.92
N PHE A 291 -16.53 -4.68 20.42
CA PHE A 291 -15.73 -5.89 20.17
C PHE A 291 -15.57 -6.75 21.44
N ARG A 292 -15.28 -6.11 22.59
CA ARG A 292 -15.17 -6.79 23.88
C ARG A 292 -16.52 -7.27 24.42
N ALA A 293 -17.56 -6.45 24.34
CA ALA A 293 -18.91 -6.79 24.79
C ALA A 293 -19.50 -7.98 24.03
N ALA A 294 -19.29 -8.04 22.71
CA ALA A 294 -19.71 -9.16 21.87
C ALA A 294 -19.03 -10.48 22.27
N ARG A 295 -17.77 -10.43 22.72
CA ARG A 295 -17.03 -11.60 23.23
C ARG A 295 -17.66 -12.17 24.50
N THR A 296 -18.12 -11.33 25.42
CA THR A 296 -18.73 -11.74 26.69
C THR A 296 -20.25 -11.94 26.59
N GLY A 297 -20.87 -11.64 25.45
CA GLY A 297 -22.31 -11.73 25.25
C GLY A 297 -23.09 -10.59 25.92
N ASP A 298 -22.43 -9.48 26.27
CA ASP A 298 -23.08 -8.30 26.84
C ASP A 298 -23.71 -7.43 25.74
N TRP A 299 -24.82 -7.93 25.20
CA TRP A 299 -25.55 -7.29 24.11
C TRP A 299 -26.20 -5.97 24.51
N SER A 300 -26.49 -5.77 25.81
CA SER A 300 -27.03 -4.52 26.32
C SER A 300 -25.97 -3.42 26.26
N ALA A 301 -24.74 -3.71 26.73
CA ALA A 301 -23.63 -2.78 26.59
C ALA A 301 -23.26 -2.52 25.12
N ALA A 302 -23.23 -3.57 24.29
CA ALA A 302 -22.96 -3.43 22.86
C ALA A 302 -23.99 -2.52 22.17
N SER A 303 -25.29 -2.75 22.39
CA SER A 303 -26.37 -1.95 21.81
C SER A 303 -26.32 -0.49 22.27
N THR A 304 -26.10 -0.26 23.57
CA THR A 304 -25.94 1.10 24.13
C THR A 304 -24.76 1.84 23.50
N THR A 305 -23.63 1.14 23.33
CA THR A 305 -22.43 1.73 22.73
C THR A 305 -22.64 2.07 21.25
N VAL A 306 -23.26 1.17 20.48
CA VAL A 306 -23.58 1.44 19.06
C VAL A 306 -24.54 2.62 18.89
N ALA A 307 -25.51 2.80 19.79
CA ALA A 307 -26.38 3.98 19.77
C ALA A 307 -25.57 5.28 19.98
N ALA A 308 -24.63 5.28 20.92
CA ALA A 308 -23.73 6.42 21.14
C ALA A 308 -22.81 6.68 19.94
N MET A 309 -22.28 5.63 19.31
CA MET A 309 -21.46 5.73 18.09
C MET A 309 -22.24 6.34 16.93
N ASN A 310 -23.48 5.91 16.68
CA ASN A 310 -24.32 6.49 15.63
C ASN A 310 -24.61 7.97 15.88
N LEU A 311 -24.86 8.38 17.13
CA LEU A 311 -25.03 9.79 17.49
C LEU A 311 -23.73 10.60 17.27
N ALA A 312 -22.58 10.02 17.63
CA ALA A 312 -21.27 10.63 17.37
C ALA A 312 -21.03 10.82 15.87
N TRP A 313 -21.35 9.82 15.04
CA TRP A 313 -21.25 9.93 13.58
C TRP A 313 -22.12 11.04 13.00
N VAL A 314 -23.37 11.18 13.47
CA VAL A 314 -24.24 12.30 13.04
C VAL A 314 -23.61 13.65 13.34
N ARG A 315 -22.98 13.81 14.51
CA ARG A 315 -22.31 15.06 14.90
C ARG A 315 -21.01 15.29 14.13
N TYR A 316 -20.21 14.25 13.93
CA TYR A 316 -18.95 14.32 13.20
C TYR A 316 -19.14 14.80 11.76
N GLN A 317 -20.26 14.43 11.13
CA GLN A 317 -20.66 14.86 9.79
C GLN A 317 -20.90 16.36 9.61
N THR A 318 -20.87 17.16 10.68
CA THR A 318 -20.91 18.62 10.58
C THR A 318 -19.55 19.23 10.21
N GLY A 319 -18.46 18.47 10.36
CA GLY A 319 -17.11 18.86 9.95
C GLY A 319 -16.77 18.48 8.50
N PRO A 320 -15.57 18.85 8.03
CA PRO A 320 -15.07 18.42 6.73
C PRO A 320 -14.82 16.90 6.74
N ILE A 321 -15.49 16.17 5.84
CA ILE A 321 -15.35 14.71 5.72
C ILE A 321 -14.93 14.35 4.30
N PRO A 322 -13.87 13.54 4.14
CA PRO A 322 -13.47 12.98 2.85
C PRO A 322 -14.62 12.26 2.14
N ARG A 323 -14.91 12.70 0.92
CA ARG A 323 -16.08 12.27 0.13
C ARG A 323 -16.24 10.75 0.03
N LEU A 324 -15.14 10.03 -0.21
CA LEU A 324 -15.16 8.57 -0.39
C LEU A 324 -15.19 7.79 0.93
N LEU A 325 -14.66 8.34 2.02
CA LEU A 325 -14.69 7.68 3.33
C LEU A 325 -16.04 7.81 4.03
N LYS A 326 -16.81 8.88 3.74
CA LYS A 326 -18.14 9.11 4.30
C LYS A 326 -19.10 7.91 4.14
N PRO A 327 -19.36 7.40 2.92
CA PRO A 327 -20.26 6.26 2.74
C PRO A 327 -19.72 4.98 3.41
N LEU A 328 -18.40 4.74 3.39
CA LEU A 328 -17.79 3.55 4.01
C LEU A 328 -18.05 3.49 5.52
N MET A 329 -17.92 4.62 6.23
CA MET A 329 -18.23 4.68 7.65
C MET A 329 -19.74 4.48 7.92
N ALA A 330 -20.60 5.07 7.09
CA ALA A 330 -22.04 4.92 7.25
C ALA A 330 -22.49 3.46 7.07
N GLU A 331 -21.95 2.77 6.07
CA GLU A 331 -22.17 1.35 5.83
C GLU A 331 -21.66 0.49 6.99
N ALA A 332 -20.41 0.70 7.43
CA ALA A 332 -19.82 -0.04 8.54
C ALA A 332 -20.61 0.11 9.86
N LEU A 333 -21.13 1.30 10.16
CA LEU A 333 -21.99 1.53 11.32
C LEU A 333 -23.37 0.87 11.16
N GLY A 334 -23.91 0.86 9.94
CA GLY A 334 -25.14 0.14 9.61
C GLY A 334 -25.01 -1.35 9.85
N ASP A 335 -23.95 -1.97 9.33
CA ASP A 335 -23.66 -3.39 9.50
C ASP A 335 -23.42 -3.75 10.97
N LEU A 336 -22.66 -2.92 11.68
CA LEU A 336 -22.44 -3.10 13.12
C LEU A 336 -23.76 -3.05 13.90
N THR A 337 -24.63 -2.10 13.59
CA THR A 337 -25.96 -1.95 14.21
C THR A 337 -26.80 -3.21 14.00
N GLN A 338 -26.83 -3.72 12.77
CA GLN A 338 -27.59 -4.93 12.45
C GLN A 338 -27.01 -6.18 13.11
N ALA A 339 -25.68 -6.35 13.10
CA ALA A 339 -25.00 -7.50 13.71
C ALA A 339 -25.24 -7.55 15.23
N VAL A 340 -25.19 -6.39 15.91
CA VAL A 340 -25.50 -6.29 17.34
C VAL A 340 -26.96 -6.61 17.62
N ALA A 341 -27.89 -6.12 16.79
CA ALA A 341 -29.32 -6.42 16.92
C ALA A 341 -29.61 -7.92 16.79
N ARG A 342 -28.92 -8.60 15.85
CA ARG A 342 -28.98 -10.06 15.68
C ARG A 342 -28.24 -10.85 16.77
N ARG A 343 -27.47 -10.18 17.64
CA ARG A 343 -26.57 -10.80 18.63
C ARG A 343 -25.58 -11.76 17.97
N ALA A 344 -25.16 -11.44 16.75
CA ALA A 344 -24.26 -12.27 15.97
C ALA A 344 -22.81 -11.96 16.36
N ARG A 345 -22.21 -12.78 17.23
CA ARG A 345 -20.88 -12.53 17.82
C ARG A 345 -19.78 -12.33 16.78
N ALA A 346 -19.65 -13.24 15.82
CA ALA A 346 -18.61 -13.15 14.80
C ALA A 346 -18.80 -11.93 13.90
N GLU A 347 -20.02 -11.75 13.36
CA GLU A 347 -20.39 -10.61 12.52
C GLU A 347 -20.18 -9.28 13.23
N THR A 348 -20.56 -9.18 14.52
CA THR A 348 -20.38 -7.95 15.31
C THR A 348 -18.90 -7.61 15.42
N ARG A 349 -18.05 -8.58 15.76
CA ARG A 349 -16.61 -8.35 15.89
C ARG A 349 -15.98 -7.97 14.54
N GLN A 350 -16.39 -8.61 13.45
CA GLN A 350 -15.92 -8.25 12.12
C GLN A 350 -16.39 -6.83 11.72
N ALA A 351 -17.64 -6.45 11.98
CA ALA A 351 -18.14 -5.11 11.67
C ALA A 351 -17.42 -4.02 12.50
N THR A 352 -16.96 -4.31 13.72
CA THR A 352 -16.11 -3.36 14.46
C THR A 352 -14.76 -3.11 13.81
N PHE A 353 -14.22 -4.07 13.04
CA PHE A 353 -13.00 -3.86 12.26
C PHE A 353 -13.22 -2.78 11.21
N ASP A 354 -14.33 -2.85 10.45
CA ASP A 354 -14.63 -1.88 9.39
C ASP A 354 -14.82 -0.47 9.95
N VAL A 355 -15.55 -0.35 11.06
CA VAL A 355 -15.71 0.94 11.77
C VAL A 355 -14.35 1.46 12.24
N SER A 356 -13.50 0.60 12.82
CA SER A 356 -12.16 1.02 13.25
C SER A 356 -11.29 1.43 12.08
N ARG A 357 -11.24 0.67 10.99
CA ARG A 357 -10.45 1.01 9.79
C ARG A 357 -10.84 2.38 9.25
N ASN A 358 -12.12 2.59 9.01
CA ASN A 358 -12.62 3.88 8.51
C ASN A 358 -12.37 5.02 9.52
N GLY A 359 -12.47 4.74 10.82
CA GLY A 359 -12.16 5.71 11.87
C GLY A 359 -10.69 6.11 11.90
N LEU A 360 -9.78 5.16 11.67
CA LEU A 360 -8.34 5.43 11.59
C LEU A 360 -7.98 6.22 10.33
N ASP A 361 -8.72 6.04 9.24
CA ASP A 361 -8.57 6.88 8.05
C ASP A 361 -8.96 8.33 8.35
N PHE A 362 -10.05 8.57 9.10
CA PHE A 362 -10.36 9.92 9.58
C PHE A 362 -9.33 10.45 10.59
N LEU A 363 -8.75 9.57 11.41
CA LEU A 363 -7.74 9.94 12.40
C LEU A 363 -6.47 10.50 11.74
N LEU A 364 -6.12 10.04 10.54
CA LEU A 364 -5.01 10.58 9.74
C LEU A 364 -5.16 12.06 9.42
N GLN A 365 -6.38 12.60 9.40
CA GLN A 365 -6.58 14.05 9.26
C GLN A 365 -6.11 14.82 10.49
N HIS A 366 -6.07 14.20 11.66
CA HIS A 366 -5.83 14.89 12.94
C HIS A 366 -4.54 14.49 13.63
N ARG A 367 -3.95 13.35 13.26
CA ARG A 367 -2.79 12.75 13.92
C ARG A 367 -1.71 12.40 12.92
N SER A 368 -0.48 12.24 13.42
CA SER A 368 0.62 11.78 12.59
C SER A 368 0.34 10.37 12.08
N ARG A 369 0.85 10.04 10.88
CA ARG A 369 0.82 8.67 10.36
C ARG A 369 1.41 7.67 11.37
N ILE A 370 2.48 8.03 12.08
CA ILE A 370 3.10 7.16 13.09
C ILE A 370 2.10 6.77 14.17
N ASP A 371 1.36 7.74 14.73
CA ASP A 371 0.32 7.45 15.72
C ASP A 371 -0.75 6.52 15.15
N VAL A 372 -1.23 6.80 13.94
CA VAL A 372 -2.24 5.95 13.29
C VAL A 372 -1.69 4.54 13.00
N ASP A 373 -0.42 4.40 12.66
CA ASP A 373 0.21 3.09 12.44
C ASP A 373 0.21 2.24 13.72
N PHE A 374 0.44 2.83 14.89
CA PHE A 374 0.29 2.12 16.17
C PHE A 374 -1.16 1.71 16.45
N ALA A 375 -2.14 2.56 16.12
CA ALA A 375 -3.54 2.20 16.21
C ALA A 375 -3.95 1.10 15.20
N LYS A 376 -3.32 1.07 14.00
CA LYS A 376 -3.48 -0.01 13.01
C LYS A 376 -2.91 -1.34 13.54
N LEU A 377 -1.83 -1.32 14.32
CA LEU A 377 -1.32 -2.54 14.97
C LEU A 377 -2.35 -3.15 15.94
N ASP A 378 -3.06 -2.32 16.73
CA ASP A 378 -4.16 -2.80 17.59
C ASP A 378 -5.33 -3.35 16.76
N LEU A 379 -5.70 -2.67 15.67
CA LEU A 379 -6.74 -3.12 14.74
C LEU A 379 -6.45 -4.51 14.17
N TRP A 380 -5.24 -4.72 13.64
CA TRP A 380 -4.85 -6.01 13.06
C TRP A 380 -4.63 -7.09 14.12
N ALA A 381 -4.24 -6.73 15.35
CA ALA A 381 -4.24 -7.67 16.47
C ALA A 381 -5.67 -8.14 16.79
N ARG A 382 -6.68 -7.25 16.70
CA ARG A 382 -8.10 -7.63 16.85
C ARG A 382 -8.58 -8.54 15.71
N GLN A 383 -8.17 -8.27 14.47
CA GLN A 383 -8.46 -9.15 13.33
C GLN A 383 -7.81 -10.53 13.50
N THR A 384 -6.55 -10.59 13.95
CA THR A 384 -5.85 -11.84 14.26
C THR A 384 -6.62 -12.69 15.27
N VAL A 385 -7.25 -12.06 16.29
CA VAL A 385 -8.11 -12.78 17.23
C VAL A 385 -9.37 -13.33 16.56
N ILE A 386 -10.01 -12.58 15.66
CA ILE A 386 -11.19 -13.04 14.91
C ILE A 386 -10.82 -14.27 14.08
N ASP A 387 -9.74 -14.19 13.30
CA ASP A 387 -9.31 -15.27 12.42
C ASP A 387 -8.80 -16.50 13.19
N ALA A 388 -8.13 -16.30 14.32
CA ALA A 388 -7.74 -17.41 15.20
C ALA A 388 -8.95 -18.12 15.84
N GLU A 389 -9.97 -17.38 16.28
CA GLU A 389 -11.23 -17.95 16.78
C GLU A 389 -11.97 -18.74 15.69
N ALA A 390 -11.90 -18.28 14.42
CA ALA A 390 -12.44 -18.97 13.26
C ALA A 390 -11.56 -20.14 12.75
N ARG A 391 -10.37 -20.34 13.34
CA ARG A 391 -9.35 -21.30 12.87
C ARG A 391 -8.94 -21.06 11.40
N ASN A 392 -9.00 -19.81 10.95
CA ASN A 392 -8.64 -19.39 9.61
C ASN A 392 -7.12 -19.16 9.50
N ALA A 393 -6.37 -20.21 9.16
CA ALA A 393 -4.91 -20.12 9.07
C ALA A 393 -4.40 -19.12 8.02
N ALA A 394 -5.08 -19.04 6.87
CA ALA A 394 -4.77 -18.08 5.81
C ALA A 394 -5.03 -16.64 6.27
N GLY A 395 -6.17 -16.41 6.93
CA GLY A 395 -6.48 -15.11 7.52
C GLY A 395 -5.46 -14.66 8.56
N VAL A 396 -5.10 -15.54 9.49
CA VAL A 396 -4.03 -15.23 10.47
C VAL A 396 -2.71 -14.93 9.78
N ALA A 397 -2.32 -15.68 8.74
CA ALA A 397 -1.10 -15.40 8.00
C ALA A 397 -1.15 -14.00 7.35
N SER A 398 -2.27 -13.63 6.75
CA SER A 398 -2.49 -12.30 6.17
C SER A 398 -2.36 -11.21 7.24
N ASP A 399 -3.05 -11.35 8.37
CA ASP A 399 -3.04 -10.34 9.44
C ASP A 399 -1.62 -10.12 10.01
N LEU A 400 -0.86 -11.20 10.20
CA LEU A 400 0.51 -11.14 10.70
C LEU A 400 1.48 -10.55 9.66
N THR A 401 1.24 -10.79 8.38
CA THR A 401 1.99 -10.14 7.30
C THR A 401 1.76 -8.64 7.31
N ILE A 402 0.52 -8.20 7.52
CA ILE A 402 0.19 -6.77 7.58
C ILE A 402 0.82 -6.10 8.81
N ILE A 403 0.75 -6.76 9.98
CA ILE A 403 1.44 -6.29 11.20
C ILE A 403 2.95 -6.15 10.95
N LYS A 404 3.57 -7.09 10.22
CA LYS A 404 5.00 -7.05 9.89
C LYS A 404 5.35 -5.80 9.07
N TRP A 405 4.55 -5.48 8.05
CA TRP A 405 4.81 -4.32 7.18
C TRP A 405 4.59 -3.00 7.92
N ILE A 406 3.55 -2.91 8.76
CA ILE A 406 3.38 -1.73 9.63
C ILE A 406 4.59 -1.58 10.59
N LEU A 407 5.09 -2.66 11.19
CA LEU A 407 6.30 -2.63 12.01
C LEU A 407 7.55 -2.21 11.22
N HIS A 408 7.68 -2.68 9.98
CA HIS A 408 8.80 -2.34 9.09
C HIS A 408 8.89 -0.84 8.87
N ARG A 409 7.78 -0.19 8.50
CA ARG A 409 7.76 1.27 8.30
C ARG A 409 7.83 2.10 9.58
N LEU A 410 7.68 1.46 10.75
CA LEU A 410 7.83 2.14 12.04
C LEU A 410 9.26 2.09 12.58
N VAL A 411 10.07 1.09 12.21
CA VAL A 411 11.35 0.75 12.87
C VAL A 411 12.35 1.91 12.91
N ASP A 412 12.40 2.70 11.84
CA ASP A 412 13.31 3.84 11.67
C ASP A 412 12.58 5.19 11.80
N THR A 413 11.39 5.19 12.41
CA THR A 413 10.57 6.41 12.57
C THR A 413 10.38 6.79 14.03
N GLY A 414 9.93 8.02 14.24
CA GLY A 414 9.50 8.51 15.55
C GLY A 414 10.62 8.88 16.51
N ASP A 415 10.22 9.21 17.73
CA ASP A 415 11.14 9.54 18.84
C ASP A 415 11.67 8.27 19.53
N SER A 416 12.46 8.43 20.60
CA SER A 416 13.00 7.29 21.34
C SER A 416 11.91 6.40 21.94
N ARG A 417 10.81 7.00 22.40
CA ARG A 417 9.67 6.27 22.96
C ARG A 417 9.00 5.41 21.89
N ALA A 418 8.74 5.97 20.70
CA ALA A 418 8.20 5.21 19.59
C ALA A 418 9.09 4.02 19.22
N ARG A 419 10.42 4.19 19.20
CA ARG A 419 11.35 3.08 18.93
C ARG A 419 11.29 1.99 20.01
N GLU A 420 11.16 2.35 21.29
CA GLU A 420 10.99 1.39 22.38
C GLU A 420 9.67 0.62 22.26
N ASP A 421 8.58 1.32 21.93
CA ASP A 421 7.26 0.71 21.68
C ASP A 421 7.35 -0.30 20.53
N VAL A 422 7.96 0.08 19.39
CA VAL A 422 8.16 -0.81 18.23
C VAL A 422 8.93 -2.07 18.64
N GLN A 423 10.04 -1.93 19.38
CA GLN A 423 10.81 -3.09 19.83
C GLN A 423 10.00 -4.01 20.74
N HIS A 424 9.15 -3.44 21.61
CA HIS A 424 8.28 -4.24 22.46
C HIS A 424 7.23 -5.01 21.65
N VAL A 425 6.54 -4.33 20.75
CA VAL A 425 5.53 -4.91 19.85
C VAL A 425 6.16 -5.98 18.95
N GLN A 426 7.38 -5.75 18.45
CA GLN A 426 8.10 -6.71 17.61
C GLN A 426 8.44 -8.00 18.35
N ARG A 427 8.81 -7.93 19.63
CA ARG A 427 9.01 -9.14 20.46
C ARG A 427 7.73 -9.96 20.60
N LEU A 428 6.59 -9.30 20.80
CA LEU A 428 5.28 -9.97 20.88
C LEU A 428 4.88 -10.56 19.53
N TYR A 429 5.07 -9.83 18.44
CA TYR A 429 4.84 -10.29 17.07
C TYR A 429 5.57 -11.61 16.77
N VAL A 430 6.85 -11.72 17.13
CA VAL A 430 7.64 -12.96 16.91
C VAL A 430 7.02 -14.17 17.61
N LEU A 431 6.49 -14.00 18.83
CA LEU A 431 5.81 -15.07 19.56
C LEU A 431 4.51 -15.51 18.86
N ILE A 432 3.72 -14.55 18.39
CA ILE A 432 2.46 -14.82 17.67
C ILE A 432 2.75 -15.53 16.34
N LYS A 433 3.74 -15.06 15.59
CA LYS A 433 4.19 -15.67 14.33
C LYS A 433 4.62 -17.13 14.53
N ALA A 434 5.45 -17.39 15.54
CA ALA A 434 5.89 -18.75 15.86
C ALA A 434 4.71 -19.66 16.24
N ALA A 435 3.68 -19.13 16.92
CA ALA A 435 2.45 -19.88 17.20
C ALA A 435 1.66 -20.16 15.91
N GLY A 436 1.59 -19.19 14.99
CA GLY A 436 0.99 -19.35 13.66
C GLY A 436 1.65 -20.45 12.82
N GLU A 437 2.98 -20.52 12.83
CA GLU A 437 3.74 -21.57 12.15
C GLU A 437 3.45 -22.98 12.69
N ARG A 438 3.10 -23.09 13.98
CA ARG A 438 2.69 -24.36 14.61
C ARG A 438 1.19 -24.65 14.49
N GLY A 439 0.39 -23.74 13.93
CA GLY A 439 -1.07 -23.85 13.91
C GLY A 439 -1.71 -23.78 15.30
N ASP A 440 -1.05 -23.17 16.29
CA ASP A 440 -1.52 -23.05 17.67
C ASP A 440 -2.43 -21.83 17.82
N PHE A 441 -3.70 -21.98 17.40
CA PHE A 441 -4.70 -20.90 17.47
C PHE A 441 -4.96 -20.36 18.88
N SER A 442 -4.70 -21.14 19.94
CA SER A 442 -4.84 -20.65 21.31
C SER A 442 -3.70 -19.66 21.63
N ALA A 443 -2.46 -20.06 21.38
CA ALA A 443 -1.30 -19.20 21.60
C ALA A 443 -1.32 -17.96 20.70
N ILE A 444 -1.82 -18.07 19.46
CA ILE A 444 -2.02 -16.91 18.57
C ILE A 444 -2.96 -15.89 19.21
N LYS A 445 -4.12 -16.34 19.69
CA LYS A 445 -5.12 -15.47 20.33
C LYS A 445 -4.56 -14.81 21.59
N ASP A 446 -3.90 -15.57 22.46
CA ASP A 446 -3.32 -15.04 23.70
C ASP A 446 -2.22 -14.02 23.40
N GLY A 447 -1.36 -14.31 22.42
CA GLY A 447 -0.34 -13.37 21.96
C GLY A 447 -0.92 -12.10 21.33
N ALA A 448 -1.97 -12.22 20.50
CA ALA A 448 -2.66 -11.07 19.91
C ALA A 448 -3.36 -10.20 20.97
N HIS A 449 -3.89 -10.80 22.04
CA HIS A 449 -4.38 -10.05 23.19
C HIS A 449 -3.25 -9.33 23.93
N ASN A 450 -2.10 -9.97 24.16
CA ASN A 450 -0.95 -9.30 24.77
C ASN A 450 -0.45 -8.12 23.92
N LEU A 451 -0.53 -8.22 22.59
CA LEU A 451 -0.21 -7.13 21.67
C LEU A 451 -1.16 -5.94 21.86
N GLN A 452 -2.48 -6.19 21.98
CA GLN A 452 -3.47 -5.15 22.28
C GLN A 452 -3.21 -4.47 23.63
N GLU A 453 -2.85 -5.24 24.65
CA GLU A 453 -2.52 -4.69 25.98
C GLU A 453 -1.28 -3.80 25.92
N ALA A 454 -0.24 -4.21 25.20
CA ALA A 454 0.97 -3.43 25.02
C ALA A 454 0.74 -2.09 24.29
N LEU A 455 -0.23 -2.06 23.38
CA LEU A 455 -0.58 -0.87 22.59
C LEU A 455 -1.60 0.04 23.30
N ARG A 456 -2.27 -0.44 24.36
CA ARG A 456 -3.44 0.20 24.96
C ARG A 456 -3.22 1.66 25.35
N GLU A 457 -2.15 1.95 26.09
CA GLU A 457 -1.88 3.31 26.57
C GLU A 457 -1.66 4.28 25.40
N ARG A 458 -0.95 3.82 24.36
CA ARG A 458 -0.67 4.64 23.18
C ARG A 458 -1.94 4.94 22.38
N VAL A 459 -2.73 3.91 22.08
CA VAL A 459 -4.01 4.06 21.36
C VAL A 459 -4.99 4.95 22.13
N GLN A 460 -5.02 4.88 23.47
CA GLN A 460 -5.89 5.75 24.29
C GLN A 460 -5.46 7.21 24.33
N LEU A 461 -4.18 7.52 24.09
CA LEU A 461 -3.69 8.91 23.98
C LEU A 461 -3.93 9.50 22.58
N GLU A 462 -4.12 8.63 21.59
CA GLU A 462 -4.33 8.98 20.20
C GLU A 462 -5.79 9.31 19.89
N GLU A 463 -6.66 8.57 20.57
CA GLU A 463 -8.11 8.67 20.57
C GLU A 463 -8.65 9.20 21.90
#